data_AF-A0A955QJS1-F1
#
_entry.id   AF-A0A955QJS1-F1
#
_cell.length_a   1.000
_cell.length_b   1.000
_cell.length_c   1.000
_cell.angle_alpha   90.00
_cell.angle_beta   90.00
_cell.angle_gamma   90.00
#
_symmetry.space_group_name_H-M   'P 1'
#
loop_
_entity.id
_entity.type
_entity.pdbx_description
1 polymer ?
#
loop_
_entity_poly.entity_id
_entity_poly.type
_entity_poly.pdbx_seq_one_letter_code
_entity_poly.pdbx_strand_id
1 'polypeptide(L)' 'LTLKEHFKKRLSEQDAIQVALRALVNAAEEDVGTGGPDLFRRIYPTMKLVDHQGVRDVEESVIAALCEPLMNRHQDE' A
#
# COMPACT_ATOMS: atom_id res chain seq x y z
N LEU A 1 6.41 -5.59 10.83
CA LEU A 1 7.62 -6.23 10.23
C LEU A 1 7.62 -6.29 8.70
N THR A 2 6.53 -5.89 8.06
CA THR A 2 6.20 -6.10 6.64
C THR A 2 7.32 -5.79 5.66
N LEU A 3 7.95 -4.61 5.75
CA LEU A 3 9.03 -4.24 4.83
C LEU A 3 10.24 -5.18 4.95
N LYS A 4 10.59 -5.61 6.17
CA LYS A 4 11.71 -6.53 6.40
C LYS A 4 11.46 -7.89 5.74
N GLU A 5 10.22 -8.34 5.71
CA GLU A 5 9.84 -9.66 5.20
C GLU A 5 9.66 -9.67 3.68
N HIS A 6 9.06 -8.61 3.12
CA HIS A 6 8.63 -8.59 1.73
C HIS A 6 9.56 -7.81 0.79
N PHE A 7 10.46 -6.98 1.32
CA PHE A 7 11.40 -6.25 0.47
C PHE A 7 12.39 -7.19 -0.24
N LYS A 8 12.62 -6.92 -1.53
CA LYS A 8 13.70 -7.52 -2.31
C LYS A 8 14.43 -6.43 -3.07
N LYS A 9 15.70 -6.65 -3.38
CA LYS A 9 16.42 -5.77 -4.31
C LYS A 9 15.78 -5.88 -5.70
N ARG A 10 15.67 -4.74 -6.39
CA ARG A 10 15.13 -4.65 -7.76
C ARG A 10 13.70 -5.18 -7.89
N LEU A 11 12.83 -4.83 -6.94
CA LEU A 11 11.39 -5.00 -7.11
C LEU A 11 10.93 -4.25 -8.37
N SER A 12 9.94 -4.82 -9.05
CA SER A 12 9.21 -4.07 -10.07
C SER A 12 8.48 -2.90 -9.41
N GLU A 13 8.09 -1.90 -10.20
CA GLU A 13 7.26 -0.79 -9.73
C GLU A 13 5.97 -1.30 -9.05
N GLN A 14 5.29 -2.26 -9.70
CA GLN A 14 4.06 -2.84 -9.18
C GLN A 14 4.28 -3.56 -7.84
N ASP A 15 5.34 -4.37 -7.73
CA ASP A 15 5.64 -5.07 -6.47
C ASP A 15 6.05 -4.07 -5.37
N ALA A 16 6.77 -3.01 -5.72
CA ALA A 16 7.15 -1.97 -4.77
C ALA A 16 5.91 -1.24 -4.21
N ILE A 17 4.95 -0.89 -5.07
CA ILE A 17 3.66 -0.31 -4.65
C ILE A 17 2.93 -1.27 -3.72
N GLN A 18 2.85 -2.56 -4.06
CA GLN A 18 2.13 -3.54 -3.26
C GLN A 18 2.76 -3.73 -1.87
N VAL A 19 4.09 -3.80 -1.80
CA VAL A 19 4.82 -3.92 -0.53
C VAL A 19 4.68 -2.66 0.32
N ALA A 20 4.78 -1.48 -0.28
CA ALA A 20 4.58 -0.21 0.41
C ALA A 20 3.16 -0.09 0.97
N LEU A 21 2.15 -0.41 0.16
CA LEU A 21 0.75 -0.39 0.58
C LEU A 21 0.48 -1.36 1.73
N ARG A 22 0.99 -2.60 1.64
CA ARG A 22 0.87 -3.58 2.73
C ARG A 22 1.54 -3.08 4.00
N ALA A 23 2.70 -2.43 3.90
CA ALA A 23 3.37 -1.88 5.07
C ALA A 23 2.55 -0.79 5.76
N LEU A 24 1.86 0.07 4.99
CA LEU A 24 0.96 1.09 5.54
C LEU A 24 -0.29 0.49 6.19
N VAL A 25 -0.88 -0.54 5.57
CA VAL A 25 -2.03 -1.26 6.15
C VAL A 25 -1.65 -1.90 7.49
N ASN A 26 -0.56 -2.68 7.53
CA ASN A 26 -0.10 -3.30 8.78
C ASN A 26 0.29 -2.25 9.84
N ALA A 27 0.83 -1.10 9.43
CA ALA A 27 1.13 -0.01 10.37
C ALA A 27 -0.14 0.56 11.00
N ALA A 28 -1.22 0.73 10.23
CA ALA A 28 -2.51 1.21 10.74
C ALA A 28 -3.19 0.23 11.70
N GLU A 29 -2.91 -1.07 11.58
CA GLU A 29 -3.45 -2.09 12.50
C GLU A 29 -2.74 -2.07 13.86
N GLU A 30 -1.43 -1.85 13.86
CA GLU A 30 -0.61 -1.89 15.08
C GLU A 30 -0.54 -0.52 15.80
N ASP A 31 -0.87 0.58 15.13
CA ASP A 31 -0.79 1.95 15.67
C ASP A 31 -2.08 2.76 15.41
N VAL A 32 -2.78 3.11 16.49
CA VAL A 32 -4.00 3.94 16.46
C VAL A 32 -3.77 5.35 15.90
N GLY A 33 -2.53 5.84 15.90
CA GLY A 33 -2.16 7.12 15.29
C GLY A 33 -2.12 7.07 13.76
N THR A 34 -2.17 5.88 13.16
CA THR A 34 -2.03 5.66 11.72
C THR A 34 -3.38 5.25 11.12
N GLY A 35 -3.87 6.05 10.17
CA GLY A 35 -5.13 5.76 9.48
C GLY A 35 -4.95 4.72 8.37
N GLY A 36 -5.72 3.63 8.44
CA GLY A 36 -5.81 2.63 7.37
C GLY A 36 -6.71 3.09 6.22
N PRO A 37 -6.77 2.34 5.11
CA PRO A 37 -7.71 2.60 4.03
C PRO A 37 -9.18 2.52 4.50
N ASP A 38 -10.01 3.49 4.10
CA ASP A 38 -11.45 3.50 4.36
C ASP A 38 -12.19 3.19 3.05
N LEU A 39 -12.58 1.92 2.88
CA LEU A 39 -13.26 1.45 1.66
C LEU A 39 -14.67 2.04 1.50
N PHE A 40 -15.34 2.38 2.60
CA PHE A 40 -16.70 2.92 2.56
C PHE A 40 -16.69 4.36 2.05
N ARG A 41 -15.76 5.17 2.55
CA ARG A 41 -15.56 6.55 2.11
C ARG A 41 -14.66 6.69 0.89
N ARG A 42 -14.05 5.59 0.44
CA ARG A 42 -13.08 5.53 -0.66
C ARG A 42 -11.89 6.44 -0.41
N ILE A 43 -11.34 6.40 0.80
CA ILE A 43 -10.15 7.16 1.18
C ILE A 43 -8.97 6.18 1.27
N TYR A 44 -7.94 6.43 0.48
CA TYR A 44 -6.77 5.56 0.36
C TYR A 44 -5.48 6.33 0.65
N PRO A 45 -4.38 5.63 0.99
CA PRO A 45 -3.06 6.25 1.01
C PRO A 45 -2.70 6.82 -0.37
N THR A 46 -1.99 7.95 -0.41
CA THR A 46 -1.41 8.48 -1.65
C THR A 46 0.00 7.94 -1.84
N MET A 47 0.42 7.70 -3.08
CA MET A 47 1.77 7.21 -3.37
C MET A 47 2.38 7.95 -4.57
N LYS A 48 3.68 8.21 -4.49
CA LYS A 48 4.47 8.77 -5.59
C LYS A 48 5.60 7.83 -5.96
N LEU A 49 5.85 7.72 -7.25
CA LEU A 49 7.02 7.04 -7.79
C LEU A 49 8.05 8.07 -8.23
N VAL A 50 9.31 7.77 -7.97
CA VAL A 50 10.44 8.63 -8.31
C VAL A 50 11.49 7.80 -9.04
N ASP A 51 11.76 8.16 -10.29
CA ASP A 51 12.82 7.57 -11.09
C ASP A 51 13.47 8.60 -12.03
N HIS A 52 14.24 8.12 -13.01
CA HIS A 52 14.94 8.96 -13.98
C HIS A 52 14.00 9.81 -14.86
N GLN A 53 12.71 9.51 -14.91
CA GLN A 53 11.70 10.29 -15.64
C GLN A 53 11.06 11.38 -14.76
N GLY A 54 11.39 11.42 -13.47
CA GLY A 54 10.89 12.41 -12.51
C GLY A 54 9.96 11.80 -11.46
N VAL A 55 9.07 12.63 -10.92
CA VAL A 55 8.09 12.26 -9.90
C VAL A 55 6.72 12.12 -10.54
N ARG A 56 6.05 10.99 -10.33
CA ARG A 56 4.67 10.76 -10.78
C ARG A 56 3.79 10.25 -9.65
N ASP A 57 2.52 10.61 -9.69
CA ASP A 57 1.51 10.04 -8.81
C ASP A 57 1.16 8.61 -9.26
N VAL A 58 0.90 7.74 -8.30
CA VAL A 58 0.23 6.46 -8.56
C VAL A 58 -1.27 6.73 -8.58
N GLU A 59 -1.93 6.33 -9.65
CA GLU A 59 -3.36 6.51 -9.82
C GLU A 59 -4.14 5.88 -8.65
N GLU A 60 -5.10 6.62 -8.09
CA GLU A 60 -5.92 6.15 -6.97
C GLU A 60 -6.64 4.85 -7.31
N SER A 61 -7.06 4.66 -8.57
CA SER A 61 -7.70 3.43 -9.05
C SER A 61 -6.81 2.20 -8.91
N VAL A 62 -5.49 2.36 -9.10
CA VAL A 62 -4.50 1.30 -8.89
C VAL A 62 -4.37 0.98 -7.40
N ILE A 63 -4.31 2.02 -6.56
CA ILE A 63 -4.22 1.86 -5.10
C ILE A 63 -5.48 1.16 -4.57
N ALA A 64 -6.66 1.61 -4.98
CA ALA A 64 -7.95 1.04 -4.59
C ALA A 64 -8.06 -0.45 -4.97
N ALA A 65 -7.69 -0.80 -6.20
CA ALA A 65 -7.71 -2.19 -6.67
C ALA A 65 -6.74 -3.11 -5.90
N LEU A 66 -5.63 -2.55 -5.39
CA LEU A 66 -4.69 -3.30 -4.54
C LEU A 66 -5.15 -3.35 -3.06
N CYS A 67 -5.88 -2.35 -2.58
CA CYS A 67 -6.42 -2.31 -1.21
C CYS A 67 -7.48 -3.37 -0.95
N GLU A 68 -8.45 -3.55 -1.86
CA GLU A 68 -9.55 -4.51 -1.69
C GLU A 68 -9.09 -5.94 -1.33
N PRO A 69 -8.19 -6.59 -2.09
CA PRO A 69 -7.71 -7.94 -1.76
C PRO A 69 -6.73 -7.97 -0.58
N LEU A 70 -6.21 -6.82 -0.13
CA LEU A 70 -5.43 -6.75 1.11
C LEU A 70 -6.37 -6.83 2.31
N MET A 71 -7.41 -6.00 2.32
CA MET A 71 -8.36 -5.93 3.43
C MET A 71 -9.21 -7.21 3.56
N ASN A 72 -9.61 -7.84 2.45
CA ASN A 72 -10.37 -9.10 2.51
C ASN A 72 -9.56 -10.25 3.12
N ARG A 73 -8.24 -10.33 2.86
CA ARG A 73 -7.37 -11.38 3.43
C ARG A 73 -7.23 -11.27 4.95
N HIS A 74 -7.36 -10.07 5.50
CA HIS A 74 -7.26 -9.82 6.94
C HIS A 74 -8.59 -9.99 7.68
N GLN A 75 -9.72 -10.16 6.99
CA GLN A 75 -11.00 -10.50 7.62
C GLN A 75 -11.16 -12.00 7.88
N ASP A 76 -10.34 -12.83 7.23
CA ASP A 76 -10.37 -14.30 7.33
C ASP A 76 -9.31 -14.88 8.31
N GLU A 77 -8.50 -14.02 8.94
CA GLU A 77 -7.57 -14.35 10.05
C GLU A 77 -8.15 -13.91 11.40
#